data_AF-A0A150FYD2-F1
#
_entry.id   AF-A0A150FYD2-F1
#
_cell.length_a   1.000
_cell.length_b   1.000
_cell.length_c   1.000
_cell.angle_alpha   90.00
_cell.angle_beta   90.00
_cell.angle_gamma   90.00
#
_symmetry.space_group_name_H-M   'P 1'
#
loop_
_entity.id
_entity.type
_entity.pdbx_description
1 polymer ?
#
loop_
_entity_poly.entity_id
_entity_poly.type
_entity_poly.pdbx_seq_one_letter_code
_entity_poly.pdbx_strand_id
1 'polypeptide(L)'
;MGSGHGCPSAPELHFLGWATPLAELNNNTLPSGLNLSYWLPATNTTEKGAFLVIHITWRSDYTTKLTAVYLALRARGGGDWNLTSEVTDKVGAIIT
;
A
#
# COMPACT_ATOMS: atom_id res chain seq x y z
N MET A 1 -5.23 -17.91 -10.86
CA MET A 1 -4.97 -17.02 -9.70
C MET A 1 -6.30 -16.36 -9.36
N GLY A 2 -6.66 -16.32 -8.07
CA GLY A 2 -8.02 -16.24 -7.51
C GLY A 2 -9.13 -15.67 -8.41
N SER A 3 -10.20 -16.44 -8.60
CA SER A 3 -11.43 -16.07 -9.34
C SER A 3 -12.26 -14.96 -8.68
N GLY A 4 -11.65 -14.14 -7.83
CA GLY A 4 -12.30 -13.00 -7.19
C GLY A 4 -12.45 -11.86 -8.19
N HIS A 5 -13.61 -11.21 -8.19
CA HIS A 5 -13.89 -10.03 -9.00
C HIS A 5 -13.18 -8.78 -8.44
N GLY A 6 -11.92 -8.86 -8.03
CA GLY A 6 -11.19 -7.72 -7.50
C GLY A 6 -9.70 -8.00 -7.37
N CYS A 7 -8.88 -7.00 -7.71
CA CYS A 7 -7.46 -7.01 -7.37
C CYS A 7 -7.31 -6.90 -5.84
N PRO A 8 -6.52 -7.80 -5.20
CA PRO A 8 -6.22 -7.69 -3.77
C PRO A 8 -5.50 -6.37 -3.46
N SER A 9 -5.73 -5.87 -2.25
CA SER A 9 -5.12 -4.65 -1.75
C SER A 9 -3.64 -4.85 -1.38
N ALA A 10 -2.88 -3.77 -1.27
CA ALA A 10 -1.46 -3.82 -0.88
C ALA A 10 -1.17 -4.60 0.41
N PRO A 11 -1.91 -4.45 1.53
CA PRO A 11 -1.69 -5.27 2.72
C PRO A 11 -1.99 -6.76 2.48
N GLU A 12 -3.00 -7.10 1.67
CA GLU A 12 -3.29 -8.50 1.31
C GLU A 12 -2.19 -9.08 0.43
N LEU A 13 -1.71 -8.32 -0.55
CA LEU A 13 -0.58 -8.69 -1.40
C LEU A 13 0.70 -8.91 -0.58
N HIS A 14 0.94 -8.05 0.42
CA HIS A 14 2.07 -8.19 1.34
C HIS A 14 1.95 -9.45 2.18
N PHE A 15 0.77 -9.69 2.78
CA PHE A 15 0.52 -10.83 3.66
C PHE A 15 0.59 -12.16 2.90
N LEU A 16 0.10 -12.21 1.66
CA LEU A 16 0.16 -13.38 0.80
C LEU A 16 1.55 -13.59 0.18
N GLY A 17 2.47 -12.63 0.32
CA GLY A 17 3.79 -12.66 -0.32
C GLY A 17 3.75 -12.56 -1.85
N TRP A 18 2.66 -12.02 -2.40
CA TRP A 18 2.46 -11.88 -3.85
C TRP A 18 3.04 -10.59 -4.41
N ALA A 19 3.26 -9.58 -3.56
CA ALA A 19 4.04 -8.42 -3.92
C ALA A 19 4.90 -7.92 -2.76
N THR A 20 5.96 -7.21 -3.10
CA THR A 20 6.95 -6.69 -2.14
C THR A 20 6.91 -5.17 -2.05
N PRO A 21 7.18 -4.60 -0.86
CA PRO A 21 7.24 -3.16 -0.69
C PRO A 21 8.42 -2.55 -1.42
N LEU A 22 8.25 -1.32 -1.92
CA LEU A 22 9.32 -0.51 -2.49
C LEU A 22 10.22 0.05 -1.39
N ALA A 23 9.61 0.47 -0.28
CA ALA A 23 10.32 0.93 0.89
C ALA A 23 9.45 0.75 2.15
N GLU A 24 10.13 0.52 3.27
CA GLU A 24 9.55 0.51 4.60
C GLU A 24 10.00 1.78 5.35
N LEU A 25 9.02 2.61 5.68
CA LEU A 25 9.21 3.90 6.32
C LEU A 25 8.92 3.77 7.81
N ASN A 26 9.81 4.27 8.64
CA ASN A 26 9.66 4.34 10.09
C ASN A 26 10.33 5.63 10.59
N ASN A 27 10.34 5.85 11.90
CA ASN A 27 10.93 7.07 12.47
C ASN A 27 12.43 7.27 12.15
N ASN A 28 13.17 6.20 11.84
CA ASN A 28 14.59 6.29 11.47
C ASN A 28 14.78 6.57 9.98
N THR A 29 13.91 6.04 9.11
CA THR A 29 14.02 6.19 7.65
C THR A 29 13.24 7.37 7.09
N LEU A 30 12.25 7.88 7.81
CA LEU A 30 11.48 9.09 7.49
C LEU A 30 11.40 10.02 8.72
N PRO A 31 12.51 10.71 9.09
CA PRO A 31 12.50 11.67 10.17
C PRO A 31 11.67 12.91 9.82
N SER A 32 11.21 13.64 10.85
CA SER A 32 10.42 14.86 10.66
C SER A 32 11.20 15.91 9.86
N GLY A 33 10.52 16.55 8.91
CA GLY A 33 11.12 17.58 8.04
C GLY A 33 11.86 17.04 6.83
N LEU A 34 11.94 15.72 6.64
CA LEU A 34 12.50 15.12 5.43
C LEU A 34 11.41 14.87 4.38
N ASN A 35 11.69 15.25 3.13
CA ASN A 35 10.85 14.91 1.98
C ASN A 35 11.52 13.80 1.18
N LEU A 36 10.86 12.65 1.05
CA LEU A 36 11.28 11.54 0.21
C LEU A 36 10.37 11.43 -1.00
N SER A 37 10.96 11.20 -2.18
CA SER A 37 10.23 11.00 -3.44
C SER A 37 10.38 9.57 -3.91
N TYR A 38 9.25 8.94 -4.22
CA TYR A 38 9.19 7.56 -4.71
C TYR A 38 8.45 7.49 -6.03
N TRP A 39 8.96 6.65 -6.93
CA TRP A 39 8.26 6.27 -8.15
C TRP A 39 7.53 4.96 -7.88
N LEU A 40 6.23 5.04 -7.61
CA LEU A 40 5.41 3.85 -7.44
C LEU A 40 4.84 3.40 -8.80
N PRO A 41 5.14 2.18 -9.25
CA PRO A 41 4.39 1.54 -10.30
C PRO A 41 3.00 1.13 -9.78
N ALA A 42 2.02 1.02 -10.67
CA ALA A 42 0.70 0.59 -10.28
C ALA A 42 0.70 -0.90 -9.86
N THR A 43 -0.12 -1.26 -8.88
CA THR A 43 -0.15 -2.61 -8.27
C THR A 43 -0.40 -3.77 -9.24
N ASN A 44 -0.97 -3.53 -10.42
CA ASN A 44 -1.19 -4.55 -11.45
C ASN A 44 -0.06 -4.63 -12.50
N THR A 45 0.98 -3.78 -12.38
CA THR A 45 2.05 -3.69 -13.38
C THR A 45 3.34 -4.41 -12.95
N THR A 46 3.50 -4.66 -11.65
CA THR A 46 4.69 -5.35 -11.11
C THR A 46 4.40 -5.99 -9.76
N GLU A 47 5.04 -7.12 -9.50
CA GLU A 47 5.05 -7.81 -8.19
C GLU A 47 6.12 -7.22 -7.25
N LYS A 48 7.07 -6.43 -7.79
CA LYS A 48 8.15 -5.82 -7.01
C LYS A 48 7.97 -4.31 -6.89
N GLY A 49 8.06 -3.80 -5.65
CA GLY A 49 7.98 -2.37 -5.37
C GLY A 49 6.60 -1.78 -5.60
N ALA A 50 5.54 -2.57 -5.41
CA ALA A 50 4.18 -2.19 -5.77
C ALA A 50 3.50 -1.24 -4.75
N PHE A 51 4.07 -1.09 -3.55
CA PHE A 51 3.52 -0.29 -2.47
C PHE A 51 4.60 0.20 -1.50
N LEU A 52 4.28 1.19 -0.69
CA LEU A 52 5.08 1.61 0.47
C LEU A 52 4.41 1.12 1.75
N VAL A 53 5.23 0.79 2.74
CA VAL A 53 4.76 0.45 4.10
C VAL A 53 5.28 1.51 5.04
N ILE A 54 4.39 2.13 5.80
CA ILE A 54 4.75 3.16 6.79
C ILE A 54 4.38 2.63 8.17
N HIS A 55 5.40 2.35 8.98
CA HIS A 55 5.26 1.95 10.36
C HIS A 55 5.16 3.20 11.24
N ILE A 56 4.01 3.37 11.89
CA ILE A 56 3.78 4.48 12.82
C ILE A 56 4.48 4.17 14.15
N THR A 57 5.77 4.47 14.24
CA THR A 57 6.57 4.22 15.46
C THR A 57 6.76 5.48 16.33
N TRP A 58 6.32 6.65 15.85
CA TRP A 58 6.52 7.94 16.51
C TRP A 58 5.42 8.31 17.51
N ARG A 59 4.34 7.52 17.64
CA ARG A 59 3.38 7.65 18.75
C ARG A 59 3.53 6.48 19.71
N SER A 60 3.64 6.79 21.00
CA SER A 60 3.65 5.82 22.10
C SER A 60 2.45 4.88 22.08
N ASP A 61 1.29 5.38 21.66
CA ASP A 61 0.02 4.67 21.66
C ASP A 61 -0.04 3.53 20.61
N TYR A 62 0.88 3.57 19.64
CA TYR A 62 0.99 2.64 18.52
C TYR A 62 2.13 1.63 18.72
N THR A 63 2.77 1.60 19.90
CA THR A 63 3.85 0.66 20.21
C THR A 63 3.37 -0.79 20.40
N THR A 64 2.07 -1.00 20.64
CA THR A 64 1.49 -2.33 20.94
C THR A 64 0.63 -2.91 19.83
N LYS A 65 0.25 -2.11 18.82
CA LYS A 65 -0.41 -2.57 17.61
C LYS A 65 0.39 -2.07 16.42
N LEU A 66 0.91 -3.00 15.63
CA LEU A 66 1.63 -2.77 14.38
C LEU A 66 0.73 -2.02 13.39
N THR A 67 0.54 -0.71 13.59
CA THR A 67 -0.22 0.09 12.64
C THR A 67 0.70 0.46 11.49
N ALA A 68 0.62 -0.36 10.46
CA ALA A 68 1.29 -0.14 9.20
C ALA A 68 0.29 0.48 8.23
N VAL A 69 0.65 1.63 7.68
CA VAL A 69 -0.09 2.26 6.59
C VAL A 69 0.52 1.78 5.28
N TYR A 70 -0.32 1.23 4.42
CA TYR A 70 0.06 0.80 3.09
C TYR A 70 -0.39 1.84 2.08
N LEU A 71 0.57 2.36 1.31
CA LEU A 71 0.32 3.30 0.22
C LEU A 71 0.62 2.62 -1.10
N ALA A 72 -0.39 2.56 -1.97
CA ALA A 72 -0.26 1.94 -3.26
C ALA A 72 -1.04 2.70 -4.33
N LEU A 73 -0.49 2.73 -5.53
CA LEU A 73 -1.20 3.23 -6.69
C LEU A 73 -1.96 2.08 -7.33
N ARG A 74 -3.29 2.17 -7.35
CA ARG A 74 -4.13 1.19 -8.03
C ARG A 74 -4.30 1.63 -9.48
N ALA A 75 -3.91 0.78 -10.42
CA ALA A 75 -4.40 0.89 -11.79
C ALA A 75 -5.64 0.01 -11.91
N ARG A 76 -6.61 0.48 -12.69
CA ARG A 76 -7.84 -0.25 -12.97
C ARG A 76 -7.53 -1.65 -13.50
N GLY A 77 -7.96 -2.68 -12.78
CA GLY A 77 -7.68 -4.09 -13.09
C GLY A 77 -8.90 -4.99 -12.81
N GLY A 78 -8.78 -6.30 -13.05
CA GLY A 78 -9.89 -7.26 -12.99
C GLY A 78 -10.84 -7.04 -11.80
N GLY A 79 -12.12 -6.79 -12.09
CA GLY A 79 -13.14 -6.51 -11.07
C GLY A 79 -13.49 -5.04 -10.84
N ASP A 80 -12.57 -4.14 -11.18
CA ASP A 80 -12.71 -2.69 -10.95
C ASP A 80 -13.78 -2.03 -11.83
N TRP A 81 -14.41 -2.79 -12.73
CA TRP A 81 -15.60 -2.38 -13.46
C TRP A 81 -16.82 -2.18 -12.56
N ASN A 82 -16.81 -2.71 -11.34
CA ASN A 82 -17.85 -2.52 -10.32
C ASN A 82 -17.53 -1.45 -9.27
N LEU A 83 -16.35 -0.82 -9.34
CA LEU A 83 -16.02 0.25 -8.40
C LEU A 83 -16.89 1.47 -8.70
N THR A 84 -17.36 2.12 -7.65
CA THR A 84 -18.11 3.36 -7.79
C THR A 84 -17.18 4.48 -8.25
N SER A 85 -17.72 5.51 -8.91
CA SER A 85 -16.91 6.62 -9.44
C SER A 85 -16.15 7.39 -8.36
N GLU A 86 -16.58 7.30 -7.09
CA GLU A 86 -15.93 7.94 -5.95
C GLU A 86 -14.56 7.33 -5.63
N VAL A 87 -14.33 6.05 -5.96
CA VAL A 87 -13.09 5.31 -5.65
C VAL A 87 -12.37 4.77 -6.89
N THR A 88 -13.01 4.89 -8.06
CA THR A 88 -12.42 4.53 -9.35
C THR A 88 -11.26 5.47 -9.70
N ASP A 89 -10.14 4.91 -10.16
CA ASP A 89 -8.91 5.62 -10.56
C ASP A 89 -8.26 6.52 -9.48
N LYS A 90 -8.49 6.21 -8.19
CA LYS A 90 -7.91 6.94 -7.06
C LYS A 90 -6.78 6.20 -6.34
N VAL A 91 -5.98 6.96 -5.61
CA VAL A 91 -4.92 6.45 -4.72
C VAL A 91 -5.56 5.68 -3.55
N GLY A 92 -5.09 4.46 -3.32
CA GLY A 92 -5.51 3.64 -2.19
C GLY A 92 -4.56 3.81 -1.01
N ALA A 93 -5.09 4.21 0.14
CA ALA A 93 -4.38 4.19 1.42
C ALA A 93 -5.18 3.33 2.39
N ILE A 94 -4.55 2.27 2.92
CA ILE A 94 -5.17 1.38 3.91
C ILE A 94 -4.33 1.41 5.18
N ILE A 95 -5.01 1.61 6.31
CA ILE A 95 -4.43 1.58 7.64
C ILE A 95 -4.84 0.24 8.25
N THR A 96 -3.86 -0.59 8.61
CA THR A 96 -4.08 -1.93 9.18
C THR A 96 -3.61 -1.95 10.62
#